data_AF-A0A453CPB9-F1
#
_entry.id   AF-A0A453CPB9-F1
#
_cell.length_a   1.000
_cell.length_b   1.000
_cell.length_c   1.000
_cell.angle_alpha   90.00
_cell.angle_beta   90.00
_cell.angle_gamma   90.00
#
_symmetry.space_group_name_H-M   'P 1'
#
loop_
_entity.id
_entity.type
_entity.pdbx_description
1 polymer ?
#
loop_
_entity_poly.entity_id
_entity_poly.type
_entity_poly.pdbx_seq_one_letter_code
_entity_poly.pdbx_strand_id
1 'polypeptide(L)' 'STAFFGMYRNWGPGADAVHGVPWARELDYFTARPFLGKSFVNGFHWLTPDV' A
#
# COMPACT_ATOMS: atom_id res chain seq x y z
N SER A 1 11.72 13.32 11.85
CA SER A 1 10.78 12.73 10.87
C SER A 1 11.29 11.34 10.54
N THR A 2 10.43 10.32 10.55
CA THR A 2 10.78 8.94 10.17
C THR A 2 9.87 8.52 9.02
N ALA A 3 10.41 7.77 8.06
CA ALA A 3 9.65 7.29 6.91
C ALA A 3 8.86 6.03 7.26
N PHE A 4 7.73 5.83 6.57
CA PHE A 4 6.96 4.60 6.59
C PHE A 4 7.13 3.87 5.26
N PHE A 5 7.63 2.64 5.31
CA PHE A 5 7.72 1.75 4.14
C PHE A 5 6.86 0.51 4.39
N GLY A 6 5.99 0.18 3.43
CA GLY A 6 5.10 -0.98 3.50
C GLY A 6 4.94 -1.67 2.15
N MET A 7 4.75 -2.98 2.17
CA MET A 7 4.57 -3.85 1.00
C MET A 7 3.28 -4.65 1.16
N TYR A 8 2.51 -4.84 0.07
CA TYR A 8 1.24 -5.55 0.12
C TYR A 8 1.09 -6.47 -1.10
N ARG A 9 1.10 -7.79 -0.86
CA ARG A 9 0.93 -8.84 -1.88
C ARG A 9 1.91 -8.74 -3.07
N ASN A 10 3.15 -8.36 -2.79
CA ASN A 10 4.25 -8.40 -3.76
C ASN A 10 4.77 -9.85 -3.89
N TRP A 11 5.23 -10.24 -5.07
CA TRP A 11 5.76 -11.58 -5.34
C TRP A 11 6.93 -11.53 -6.33
N GLY A 12 7.78 -12.57 -6.30
CA GLY A 12 8.92 -12.74 -7.20
C GLY A 12 10.26 -12.25 -6.62
N PRO A 13 11.38 -12.44 -7.35
CA PRO A 13 12.73 -12.30 -6.77
C PRO A 13 13.04 -10.93 -6.16
N GLY A 14 12.42 -9.86 -6.68
CA GLY A 14 12.59 -8.51 -6.13
C GLY A 14 11.84 -8.27 -4.82
N ALA A 15 10.72 -8.96 -4.60
CA ALA A 15 10.00 -8.90 -3.32
C ALA A 15 10.74 -9.70 -2.24
N ASP A 16 11.26 -10.89 -2.61
CA ASP A 16 12.07 -11.77 -1.75
C ASP A 16 13.29 -11.05 -1.15
N ALA A 17 13.89 -10.13 -1.91
CA ALA A 17 15.02 -9.33 -1.45
C ALA A 17 14.70 -8.36 -0.30
N VAL A 18 13.42 -8.05 -0.06
CA VAL A 18 12.96 -7.06 0.92
C VAL A 18 12.10 -7.69 2.02
N HIS A 19 11.65 -8.94 1.85
CA HIS A 19 10.94 -9.70 2.88
C HIS A 19 11.76 -9.79 4.18
N GLY A 20 11.12 -9.50 5.32
CA GLY A 20 11.73 -9.60 6.66
C GLY A 20 12.70 -8.49 7.09
N VAL A 21 12.93 -7.44 6.27
CA VAL A 21 13.82 -6.34 6.68
C VAL A 21 13.15 -5.42 7.73
N PRO A 22 13.86 -4.93 8.76
CA PRO A 22 13.23 -4.19 9.87
C PRO A 22 12.57 -2.86 9.49
N TRP A 23 12.95 -2.28 8.35
CA TRP A 23 12.49 -0.97 7.91
C TRP A 23 11.28 -1.02 6.96
N ALA A 24 10.95 -2.20 6.39
CA ALA A 24 9.81 -2.39 5.50
C ALA A 24 8.80 -3.33 6.15
N ARG A 25 7.55 -2.88 6.25
CA ARG A 25 6.49 -3.66 6.87
C ARG A 25 5.71 -4.44 5.82
N GLU A 26 5.57 -5.75 6.03
CA GLU A 26 4.57 -6.54 5.29
C GLU A 26 3.19 -6.18 5.83
N LEU A 27 2.32 -5.72 4.93
CA LEU A 27 0.97 -5.29 5.26
C LEU A 27 -0.01 -6.45 5.04
N ASP A 28 -0.95 -6.58 5.95
CA ASP A 28 -2.18 -7.33 5.70
C ASP A 28 -3.23 -6.44 5.01
N TYR A 29 -4.40 -6.99 4.71
CA TYR A 29 -5.47 -6.20 4.07
C TYR A 29 -5.91 -5.00 4.92
N PHE A 30 -6.01 -5.15 6.24
CA PHE A 30 -6.54 -4.09 7.11
C PHE A 30 -5.58 -2.92 7.26
N THR A 31 -4.28 -3.18 7.21
CA THR A 31 -3.22 -2.17 7.23
C THR A 31 -2.97 -1.57 5.85
N ALA A 32 -3.22 -2.32 4.77
CA ALA A 32 -3.10 -1.82 3.40
C ALA A 32 -4.32 -1.00 2.93
N ARG A 33 -5.55 -1.34 3.36
CA ARG A 33 -6.80 -0.73 2.86
C ARG A 33 -6.81 0.82 2.82
N PRO A 34 -6.17 1.57 3.75
CA PRO A 34 -6.21 3.04 3.69
C PRO A 34 -5.54 3.60 2.43
N PHE A 35 -4.62 2.85 1.82
CA PHE A 35 -3.87 3.25 0.63
C PHE A 35 -4.48 2.76 -0.69
N LEU A 36 -5.43 1.82 -0.64
CA LEU A 36 -5.95 1.13 -1.83
C LEU A 36 -7.17 1.82 -2.45
N GLY A 37 -7.89 2.62 -1.68
CA GLY A 37 -9.19 3.18 -2.07
C GLY A 37 -9.12 4.58 -2.67
N LYS A 38 -10.17 4.96 -3.41
CA LYS A 38 -10.39 6.34 -3.88
C LYS A 38 -10.33 7.35 -2.73
N SER A 39 -10.69 6.95 -1.51
CA SER A 39 -10.59 7.77 -0.29
C SER A 39 -9.18 8.29 0.00
N PHE A 40 -8.13 7.55 -0.37
CA PHE A 40 -6.74 7.94 -0.11
C PHE A 40 -6.39 9.29 -0.76
N VAL A 41 -6.97 9.56 -1.93
CA VAL A 41 -6.73 10.76 -2.74
C VAL A 41 -7.93 11.70 -2.78
N ASN A 42 -8.89 11.55 -1.85
CA ASN A 42 -10.15 12.28 -1.88
C ASN A 42 -10.95 12.09 -3.20
N GLY A 43 -10.80 10.93 -3.84
CA GLY A 43 -11.23 10.64 -5.19
C GLY A 43 -12.74 10.74 -5.43
N PHE A 44 -13.57 10.59 -4.39
CA PHE A 44 -15.03 10.73 -4.52
C PHE A 44 -15.49 12.14 -4.95
N HIS A 45 -14.62 13.15 -4.86
CA HIS A 45 -14.94 14.52 -5.23
C HIS A 45 -14.53 14.89 -6.66
N TRP A 46 -13.59 14.17 -7.26
CA TRP A 46 -12.94 14.61 -8.51
C TRP A 46 -12.70 13.50 -9.53
N LEU A 47 -12.66 12.22 -9.11
CA LEU A 47 -12.73 11.13 -10.06
C LEU A 47 -14.17 11.04 -10.56
N THR A 48 -14.34 10.96 -11.87
CA THR A 48 -15.65 10.71 -12.46
C THR A 48 -16.27 9.44 -11.88
N PRO A 49 -17.59 9.43 -11.63
CA PRO A 49 -18.29 8.21 -11.24
C PRO A 49 -18.00 7.12 -12.26
N ASP A 50 -17.83 5.88 -11.79
CA ASP A 50 -17.78 4.74 -12.68
C ASP A 50 -19.15 4.68 -13.39
N VAL A 51 -19.16 4.67 -14.72
CA VAL A 51 -20.37 4.53 -15.55
C VAL A 51 -21.01 3.16 -15.38
#